data_AF-A0A495ZXE9-F1
#
_entry.id   AF-A0A495ZXE9-F1
#
_cell.length_a   1.000
_cell.length_b   1.000
_cell.length_c   1.000
_cell.angle_alpha   90.00
_cell.angle_beta   90.00
_cell.angle_gamma   90.00
#
_symmetry.space_group_name_H-M   'P 1'
#
loop_
_entity.id
_entity.type
_entity.pdbx_description
1 polymer ?
#
loop_
_entity_poly.entity_id
_entity_poly.type
_entity_poly.pdbx_seq_one_letter_code
_entity_poly.pdbx_strand_id
1 'polypeptide(L)'
;MILSGKEKLLTFEEKLERLKEIVETLEAPDTLELDASLTLFEEGVSLVRSCRELLDAAEVRVQNVSQEENGDIGAESIVEDENGV
;
A
#
# COMPACT_ATOMS: atom_id res chain seq x y z
N MET A 1 16.66 3.81 32.02
CA MET A 1 16.34 2.78 31.01
C MET A 1 14.83 2.60 30.98
N ILE A 2 14.28 2.25 29.82
CA ILE A 2 12.86 2.06 29.46
C ILE A 2 12.27 3.26 28.71
N LEU A 3 12.19 3.09 27.38
CA LEU A 3 11.01 3.24 26.53
C LEU A 3 11.32 2.41 25.27
N SER A 4 11.05 1.10 25.33
CA SER A 4 9.88 0.48 24.67
C SER A 4 9.89 0.74 23.16
N GLY A 5 10.56 -0.15 22.43
CA GLY A 5 10.55 -0.20 20.97
C GLY A 5 9.13 -0.31 20.45
N LYS A 6 8.55 0.83 20.07
CA LYS A 6 7.50 0.86 19.07
C LYS A 6 8.17 0.36 17.80
N GLU A 7 7.77 -0.80 17.31
CA GLU A 7 8.08 -1.23 15.95
C GLU A 7 7.80 -0.03 15.03
N LYS A 8 8.89 0.53 14.49
CA LYS A 8 8.81 1.75 13.70
C LYS A 8 8.18 1.34 12.38
N LEU A 9 6.87 1.52 12.26
CA LEU A 9 6.17 1.33 10.99
C LEU A 9 6.87 2.23 9.96
N LEU A 10 7.48 1.61 8.95
CA LEU A 10 8.18 2.33 7.89
C LEU A 10 7.20 3.28 7.19
N THR A 11 7.67 4.49 6.85
CA THR A 11 6.91 5.42 6.02
C THR A 11 6.77 4.87 4.59
N PHE A 12 5.91 5.52 3.78
CA PHE A 12 5.77 5.15 2.37
C PHE A 12 7.10 5.26 1.64
N GLU A 13 7.84 6.35 1.86
CA GLU A 13 9.13 6.63 1.24
C GLU A 13 10.18 5.60 1.67
N GLU A 14 10.23 5.26 2.97
CA GLU A 14 11.15 4.24 3.49
C GLU A 14 10.85 2.86 2.88
N LYS A 15 9.57 2.48 2.73
CA LYS A 15 9.16 1.22 2.07
C LYS A 15 9.52 1.20 0.60
N LEU A 16 9.31 2.31 -0.10
CA LEU A 16 9.63 2.43 -1.51
C LEU A 16 11.13 2.35 -1.74
N GLU A 17 11.93 2.99 -0.89
CA GLU A 17 13.38 2.93 -0.97
C GLU A 17 13.89 1.51 -0.74
N ARG A 18 13.38 0.83 0.30
CA ARG A 18 13.71 -0.57 0.56
C ARG A 18 13.36 -1.48 -0.62
N LEU A 19 12.21 -1.25 -1.27
CA LEU A 19 11.81 -2.01 -2.44
C LEU A 19 12.80 -1.82 -3.61
N LYS A 20 13.32 -0.61 -3.83
CA LYS A 20 14.35 -0.36 -4.86
C LYS A 20 15.64 -1.12 -4.55
N GLU A 21 16.11 -1.05 -3.31
CA GLU A 21 17.31 -1.80 -2.88
C GLU A 21 17.17 -3.30 -3.14
N ILE A 22 15.98 -3.86 -2.85
CA ILE A 22 15.67 -5.27 -3.12
C ILE A 22 15.76 -5.57 -4.61
N VAL A 23 15.15 -4.74 -5.46
CA VAL A 23 15.20 -4.92 -6.93
C VAL A 23 16.64 -4.85 -7.42
N GLU A 24 17.41 -3.83 -7.02
CA GLU A 24 18.82 -3.69 -7.40
C GLU A 24 19.65 -4.92 -6.97
N THR A 25 19.37 -5.45 -5.78
CA THR A 25 20.07 -6.64 -5.26
C THR A 25 19.69 -7.91 -6.03
N LEU A 26 18.41 -8.07 -6.39
CA LEU A 26 17.93 -9.23 -7.15
C LEU A 26 18.37 -9.20 -8.62
N GLU A 27 18.60 -8.02 -9.19
CA GLU A 27 19.11 -7.84 -10.56
C GLU A 27 20.64 -7.99 -10.65
N ALA A 28 21.35 -7.99 -9.52
CA ALA A 28 22.80 -8.14 -9.48
C ALA A 28 23.20 -9.56 -9.96
N PRO A 29 24.05 -9.67 -11.00
CA PRO A 29 24.46 -10.98 -11.50
C PRO A 29 25.34 -11.73 -10.50
N ASP A 30 25.05 -13.02 -10.33
CA ASP A 30 25.94 -14.08 -9.81
C ASP A 30 26.40 -14.00 -8.34
N THR A 31 25.76 -13.20 -7.48
CA THR A 31 26.22 -13.04 -6.07
C THR A 31 25.25 -13.54 -4.99
N LEU A 32 24.00 -13.85 -5.34
CA LEU A 32 22.96 -14.15 -4.35
C LEU A 32 22.62 -15.64 -4.30
N GLU A 33 22.69 -16.23 -3.10
CA GLU A 33 22.22 -17.60 -2.87
C GLU A 33 20.70 -17.69 -3.01
N LEU A 34 20.20 -18.85 -3.48
CA LEU A 34 18.78 -19.05 -3.76
C LEU A 34 17.87 -18.69 -2.58
N ASP A 35 18.21 -19.13 -1.36
CA ASP A 35 17.41 -18.85 -0.16
C ASP A 35 17.36 -17.36 0.17
N ALA A 36 18.46 -16.63 -0.07
CA ALA A 36 18.50 -15.18 0.10
C ALA A 36 17.64 -14.47 -0.97
N SER A 37 17.70 -14.93 -2.22
CA SER A 37 16.84 -14.43 -3.30
C SER A 37 15.35 -14.62 -3.00
N LEU A 38 14.97 -15.78 -2.46
CA LEU A 38 13.58 -16.06 -2.06
C LEU A 38 13.13 -15.16 -0.91
N THR A 39 14.00 -14.96 0.08
CA THR A 39 13.70 -14.07 1.23
C THR A 39 13.49 -12.62 0.77
N LEU A 40 14.37 -12.10 -0.08
CA LEU A 40 14.23 -10.74 -0.63
C LEU A 40 13.00 -10.59 -1.51
N PHE A 41 12.65 -11.63 -2.29
CA PHE A 41 11.43 -11.63 -3.09
C PHE A 41 10.17 -11.56 -2.21
N GLU A 42 10.10 -12.37 -1.15
CA GLU A 42 8.97 -12.33 -0.20
C GLU A 42 8.85 -10.96 0.48
N GLU A 43 9.97 -10.38 0.90
CA GLU A 43 10.03 -9.03 1.45
C GLU A 43 9.51 -8.00 0.43
N GLY A 44 9.99 -8.06 -0.81
CA GLY A 44 9.56 -7.17 -1.89
C GLY A 44 8.06 -7.26 -2.16
N VAL A 45 7.49 -8.47 -2.21
CA VAL A 45 6.04 -8.68 -2.38
C VAL A 45 5.26 -8.05 -1.22
N SER A 46 5.74 -8.20 0.02
CA SER A 46 5.12 -7.59 1.21
C SER A 46 5.14 -6.06 1.14
N LEU A 47 6.28 -5.47 0.76
CA LEU A 47 6.43 -4.02 0.61
C LEU A 47 5.50 -3.47 -0.48
N VAL A 48 5.40 -4.13 -1.64
CA VAL A 48 4.48 -3.73 -2.72
C VAL A 48 3.03 -3.72 -2.22
N ARG A 49 2.60 -4.76 -1.50
CA ARG A 49 1.25 -4.82 -0.92
C ARG A 49 1.01 -3.66 0.04
N SER A 50 1.94 -3.43 0.95
CA SER A 50 1.80 -2.35 1.93
C SER A 50 1.80 -0.95 1.30
N CYS A 51 2.60 -0.73 0.25
CA CYS A 51 2.58 0.52 -0.50
C CYS A 51 1.23 0.75 -1.20
N ARG A 52 0.63 -0.30 -1.77
CA ARG A 52 -0.71 -0.21 -2.39
C ARG A 52 -1.77 0.17 -1.36
N GLU A 53 -1.79 -0.49 -0.21
CA GLU A 53 -2.74 -0.16 0.88
C GLU A 53 -2.63 1.29 1.33
N LEU A 54 -1.41 1.83 1.42
CA LEU A 54 -1.18 3.24 1.75
C LEU A 54 -1.70 4.20 0.67
N LEU A 55 -1.52 3.84 -0.60
CA LEU A 55 -2.02 4.62 -1.73
C LEU A 55 -3.56 4.58 -1.80
N ASP A 56 -4.17 3.41 -1.63
CA ASP A 56 -5.63 3.26 -1.61
C ASP A 56 -6.24 4.11 -0.48
N ALA A 57 -5.64 4.08 0.71
CA ALA A 57 -6.06 4.91 1.83
C ALA A 57 -5.83 6.42 1.60
N ALA A 58 -4.84 6.79 0.78
CA ALA A 58 -4.64 8.17 0.37
C ALA A 58 -5.70 8.60 -0.66
N GLU A 59 -6.02 7.75 -1.64
CA GLU A 59 -7.02 8.00 -2.66
C GLU A 59 -8.41 8.24 -2.05
N VAL A 60 -8.84 7.39 -1.13
CA VAL A 60 -10.12 7.57 -0.41
C VAL A 60 -10.17 8.91 0.31
N ARG A 61 -9.06 9.31 0.97
CA ARG A 61 -9.00 10.62 1.64
C ARG A 61 -9.11 11.78 0.66
N VAL A 62 -8.45 11.69 -0.49
CA VAL A 62 -8.54 12.72 -1.55
C VAL A 62 -9.96 12.80 -2.10
N GLN A 63 -10.62 11.66 -2.34
CA GLN A 63 -12.00 11.61 -2.82
C GLN A 63 -12.96 12.27 -1.83
N ASN A 64 -12.85 11.95 -0.54
CA ASN A 64 -13.71 12.54 0.50
C ASN A 64 -13.56 14.07 0.56
N VAL A 65 -12.33 14.59 0.59
CA VAL A 65 -12.07 16.04 0.61
C VAL A 65 -12.62 16.71 -0.65
N SER A 66 -12.47 16.06 -1.81
CA SER A 66 -12.97 16.58 -3.09
C SER A 66 -14.51 16.62 -3.16
N GLN A 67 -15.18 15.67 -2.52
CA GLN A 67 -16.65 15.64 -2.39
C GLN A 67 -17.14 16.72 -1.41
N GLU A 68 -16.41 16.94 -0.31
CA GLU A 68 -16.70 18.00 0.67
C GLU A 68 -16.54 19.41 0.07
N GLU A 69 -15.53 19.64 -0.77
CA GLU A 69 -15.30 20.94 -1.42
C GLU A 69 -16.34 21.28 -2.49
N ASN A 70 -16.90 20.27 -3.16
CA ASN A 70 -17.92 20.47 -4.21
C ASN A 70 -19.35 20.63 -3.69
N GLY A 71 -19.58 20.53 -2.37
CA GLY A 71 -20.89 20.76 -1.76
C GLY A 71 -22.02 19.87 -2.31
N ASP A 72 -21.68 18.73 -2.92
CA ASP A 72 -22.68 17.78 -3.40
C ASP A 72 -23.05 16.83 -2.27
N ILE A 73 -23.95 17.32 -1.41
CA ILE A 73 -24.84 16.44 -0.66
C ILE A 73 -25.95 16.04 -1.65
N GLY A 74 -25.60 15.16 -2.59
CA GLY A 74 -26.51 14.52 -3.55
C GLY A 74 -26.48 13.01 -3.32
N ALA A 75 -27.14 12.53 -2.26
CA ALA A 75 -28.53 12.10 -2.30
C ALA A 75 -28.73 10.76 -3.05
N GLU A 76 -28.99 9.75 -2.22
CA GLU A 76 -30.05 8.77 -2.41
C GLU A 76 -29.96 7.74 -3.55
N SER A 77 -30.08 6.50 -3.07
CA SER A 77 -30.90 5.44 -3.66
C SER A 77 -30.29 4.68 -4.83
N ILE A 78 -29.54 3.63 -4.47
CA ILE A 78 -29.78 2.35 -5.13
C ILE A 78 -30.91 1.66 -4.35
N VAL A 79 -32.14 2.09 -4.63
CA VAL A 79 -33.26 1.15 -4.55
C VAL A 79 -33.18 0.30 -5.80
N GLU A 80 -32.66 -0.92 -5.68
CA GLU A 80 -33.04 -1.99 -6.60
C GLU A 80 -34.30 -2.63 -6.01
N ASP A 81 -35.43 -1.98 -6.24
CA ASP A 81 -36.72 -2.67 -6.30
C ASP A 81 -37.31 -2.46 -7.69
N GLU A 82 -38.08 -3.46 -8.10
CA GLU A 82 -38.95 -3.57 -9.28
C GLU A 82 -38.29 -4.15 -10.55
N ASN A 83 -38.80 -5.21 -11.20
CA ASN A 83 -39.88 -6.15 -10.93
C ASN A 83 -39.93 -7.19 -12.08
N GLY A 84 -40.44 -8.39 -11.81
CA GLY A 84 -41.30 -9.19 -12.71
C GLY A 84 -40.72 -9.79 -14.01
N VAL A 85 -40.55 -11.12 -14.04
CA VAL A 85 -41.53 -12.15 -14.49
C VAL A 85 -40.96 -13.54 -14.18
#